data_AF-A0A5J5PFW9-F1
#
_entry.id   AF-A0A5J5PFW9-F1
#
_cell.length_a   1.000
_cell.length_b   1.000
_cell.length_c   1.000
_cell.angle_alpha   90.00
_cell.angle_beta   90.00
_cell.angle_gamma   90.00
#
_symmetry.space_group_name_H-M   'P 1'
#
loop_
_entity.id
_entity.type
_entity.pdbx_description
1 polymer ?
#
loop_
_entity_poly.entity_id
_entity_poly.type
_entity_poly.pdbx_seq_one_letter_code
_entity_poly.pdbx_strand_id
1 'polypeptide(L)'
;MLDVGTNNLKLIEDPLYLRLRQPRLEGEEYLSIIDEFIEAVLTSWPKAIVQFEDFQMKWAFETLKRYRERFCMFNDDVQVSTWPRKLLLLWIGLDSRTAGVALAGLLGTVRAQGPSLDDFPNHKIVVVGAGSAGLGVLSMDVQAVVRMTGNAETAAQKNFLLDKDVQFCTSFLAFFFLFVQSLLWSFRYVKSFLLCTEDVDFMN
;
A
#
# COMPACT_ATOMS: atom_id res chain seq x y z
N MET A 1 16.63 18.14 5.37
CA MET A 1 15.75 17.92 6.54
C MET A 1 15.17 19.27 6.93
N LEU A 2 13.84 19.39 6.93
CA LEU A 2 13.14 20.62 7.32
C LEU A 2 12.87 20.56 8.83
N ASP A 3 13.52 21.45 9.58
CA ASP A 3 13.35 21.56 11.02
C ASP A 3 12.35 22.68 11.33
N VAL A 4 11.18 22.28 11.83
CA VAL A 4 10.09 23.18 12.24
C VAL A 4 9.80 23.05 13.75
N GLY A 5 10.75 22.53 14.51
CA GLY A 5 10.58 22.18 15.93
C GLY A 5 10.15 20.73 16.16
N THR A 6 10.03 20.39 17.44
CA THR A 6 9.71 19.03 17.91
C THR A 6 8.78 19.09 19.12
N ASN A 7 7.87 18.12 19.23
CA ASN A 7 7.02 17.95 20.41
C ASN A 7 7.60 16.93 21.40
N ASN A 8 8.81 16.41 21.12
CA ASN A 8 9.48 15.46 22.00
C ASN A 8 10.25 16.21 23.10
N LEU A 9 9.68 16.27 24.31
CA LEU A 9 10.27 16.96 25.45
C LEU A 9 11.68 16.46 25.79
N LYS A 10 11.95 15.15 25.65
CA LYS A 10 13.28 14.59 25.91
C LYS A 10 14.35 15.20 25.01
N LEU A 11 14.02 15.51 23.76
CA LEU A 11 14.95 16.16 22.83
C LEU A 11 15.09 17.65 23.12
N ILE A 12 14.03 18.32 23.55
CA ILE A 12 14.09 19.75 23.93
C ILE A 12 15.00 19.96 25.14
N GLU A 13 14.90 19.06 26.12
CA GLU A 13 15.69 19.08 27.34
C GLU A 13 17.13 18.58 27.15
N ASP A 14 17.40 17.84 26.07
CA ASP A 14 18.74 17.31 25.79
C ASP A 14 19.70 18.47 25.45
N PRO A 15 20.76 18.70 26.26
CA PRO A 15 21.75 19.73 25.98
C PRO A 15 22.50 19.51 24.65
N LEU A 16 22.56 18.28 24.14
CA LEU A 16 23.21 17.94 22.88
C LEU A 16 22.28 18.06 21.66
N TYR A 17 20.99 18.39 21.84
CA TYR A 17 20.08 18.58 20.72
C TYR A 17 20.43 19.85 19.93
N LEU A 18 20.76 19.65 18.64
CA LEU A 18 21.29 20.66 17.72
C LEU A 18 20.20 21.42 16.92
N ARG A 19 18.94 21.10 17.17
CA ARG A 19 17.78 21.52 16.37
C ARG A 19 16.92 22.51 17.17
N LEU A 20 15.87 23.03 16.55
CA LEU A 20 14.98 24.02 17.16
C LEU A 20 14.33 23.48 18.45
N ARG A 21 14.55 24.20 19.57
CA ARG A 21 14.01 23.88 20.90
C ARG A 21 12.66 24.54 21.15
N GLN A 22 11.74 24.28 20.24
CA GLN A 22 10.37 24.78 20.32
C GLN A 22 9.39 23.70 19.85
N PRO A 23 8.10 23.79 20.25
CA PRO A 23 7.06 22.94 19.70
C PRO A 23 7.01 23.02 18.18
N ARG A 24 6.57 21.91 17.56
CA ARG A 24 6.43 21.83 16.11
C ARG A 24 5.40 22.86 15.63
N LEU A 25 5.71 23.60 14.58
CA LEU A 25 4.75 24.48 13.91
C LEU A 25 3.53 23.68 13.43
N GLU A 26 2.37 24.33 13.42
CA GLU A 26 1.12 23.77 12.92
C GLU A 26 0.39 24.75 11.99
N GLY A 27 -0.69 24.27 11.36
CA GLY A 27 -1.53 25.07 10.48
C GLY A 27 -0.77 25.68 9.31
N GLU A 28 -1.08 26.93 8.99
CA GLU A 28 -0.48 27.63 7.85
C GLU A 28 0.97 28.06 8.08
N GLU A 29 1.42 28.21 9.33
CA GLU A 29 2.84 28.49 9.60
C GLU A 29 3.72 27.31 9.22
N TYR A 30 3.22 26.07 9.40
CA TYR A 30 3.91 24.88 8.92
C TYR A 30 3.94 24.87 7.38
N LEU A 31 2.79 25.08 6.75
CA LEU A 31 2.63 24.97 5.30
C LEU A 31 3.37 26.07 4.54
N SER A 32 3.47 27.29 5.08
CA SER A 32 4.20 28.39 4.46
C SER A 32 5.69 28.10 4.32
N ILE A 33 6.30 27.44 5.31
CA ILE A 33 7.70 26.99 5.24
C ILE A 33 7.87 25.94 4.15
N ILE A 34 6.92 25.02 4.01
CA ILE A 34 6.97 24.00 2.95
C ILE A 34 6.79 24.67 1.58
N ASP A 35 5.86 25.61 1.43
CA ASP A 35 5.64 26.35 0.19
C ASP A 35 6.90 27.09 -0.25
N GLU A 36 7.54 27.83 0.66
CA GLU A 36 8.78 28.58 0.38
C GLU A 36 9.90 27.63 -0.05
N PHE A 37 10.05 26.48 0.64
CA PHE A 37 11.02 25.46 0.27
C PHE A 37 10.77 24.92 -1.15
N ILE A 38 9.53 24.56 -1.47
CA ILE A 38 9.15 24.04 -2.78
C ILE A 38 9.40 25.09 -3.87
N GLU A 39 9.03 26.34 -3.63
CA GLU A 39 9.26 27.43 -4.57
C GLU A 39 10.75 27.64 -4.84
N ALA A 40 11.58 27.65 -3.80
CA ALA A 40 13.03 27.80 -3.92
C ALA A 40 13.66 26.63 -4.72
N VAL A 41 13.22 25.39 -4.45
CA VAL A 41 13.68 24.19 -5.16
C VAL A 41 13.31 24.25 -6.63
N LEU A 42 12.06 24.56 -6.96
CA LEU A 42 11.60 24.57 -8.35
C LEU A 42 12.13 25.77 -9.14
N THR A 43 12.40 26.88 -8.47
CA THR A 43 13.07 28.04 -9.09
C THR A 43 14.51 27.69 -9.47
N SER A 44 15.23 27.00 -8.57
CA SER A 44 16.63 26.62 -8.79
C SER A 44 16.77 25.43 -9.75
N TRP A 45 15.83 24.47 -9.67
CA TRP A 45 15.81 23.24 -10.45
C TRP A 45 14.38 22.93 -10.96
N PRO A 46 13.98 23.51 -12.10
CA PRO A 46 12.60 23.38 -12.61
C PRO A 46 12.15 21.95 -12.96
N LYS A 47 13.10 21.01 -13.09
CA LYS A 47 12.83 19.60 -13.44
C LYS A 47 13.10 18.64 -12.28
N ALA A 48 13.31 19.15 -11.06
CA ALA A 48 13.53 18.30 -9.90
C ALA A 48 12.32 17.40 -9.63
N ILE A 49 12.59 16.16 -9.23
CA ILE A 49 11.58 15.25 -8.66
C ILE A 49 11.67 15.39 -7.15
N VAL A 50 10.55 15.70 -6.51
CA VAL A 50 10.50 15.93 -5.07
C VAL A 50 9.86 14.73 -4.37
N GLN A 51 10.63 14.06 -3.51
CA GLN A 51 10.15 12.98 -2.64
C GLN A 51 9.95 13.51 -1.22
N PHE A 52 8.76 13.31 -0.67
CA PHE A 52 8.48 13.53 0.75
C PHE A 52 8.54 12.20 1.50
N GLU A 53 9.15 12.23 2.67
CA GLU A 53 9.48 11.05 3.48
C GLU A 53 9.25 11.35 4.97
N ASP A 54 8.72 10.39 5.72
CA ASP A 54 8.54 10.41 7.17
C ASP A 54 7.72 11.62 7.68
N PHE A 55 6.76 12.08 6.87
CA PHE A 55 5.84 13.12 7.31
C PHE A 55 4.76 12.51 8.19
N GLN A 56 4.36 13.23 9.24
CA GLN A 56 3.15 12.86 9.99
C GLN A 56 1.98 12.76 9.02
N MET A 57 1.16 11.72 9.17
CA MET A 57 0.11 11.35 8.22
C MET A 57 -0.74 12.54 7.78
N LYS A 58 -1.17 13.42 8.70
CA LYS A 58 -1.94 14.63 8.39
C LYS A 58 -1.24 15.53 7.35
N TRP A 59 0.06 15.76 7.52
CA TRP A 59 0.86 16.62 6.66
C TRP A 59 1.23 15.95 5.36
N ALA A 60 1.50 14.65 5.39
CA ALA A 60 1.76 13.87 4.19
C ALA A 60 0.58 13.95 3.22
N PHE A 61 -0.66 13.79 3.71
CA PHE A 61 -1.86 13.97 2.89
C PHE A 61 -2.07 15.41 2.41
N GLU A 62 -1.96 16.38 3.31
CA GLU A 62 -2.23 17.78 2.99
C GLU A 62 -1.25 18.30 1.92
N THR A 63 0.04 18.03 2.11
CA THR A 63 1.09 18.43 1.16
C THR A 63 0.97 17.69 -0.17
N LEU A 64 0.70 16.39 -0.16
CA LEU A 64 0.48 15.62 -1.39
C LEU A 64 -0.70 16.20 -2.19
N LYS A 65 -1.82 16.49 -1.54
CA LYS A 65 -2.98 17.13 -2.18
C LYS A 65 -2.64 18.51 -2.74
N ARG A 66 -1.86 19.31 -2.00
CA ARG A 66 -1.48 20.69 -2.36
C ARG A 66 -0.54 20.75 -3.58
N TYR A 67 0.34 19.77 -3.75
CA TYR A 67 1.47 19.88 -4.67
C TYR A 67 1.47 18.90 -5.86
N ARG A 68 0.83 17.74 -5.75
CA ARG A 68 0.95 16.65 -6.76
C ARG A 68 0.53 17.02 -8.18
N GLU A 69 -0.36 18.01 -8.33
CA GLU A 69 -0.84 18.46 -9.66
C GLU A 69 0.03 19.58 -10.24
N ARG A 70 0.91 20.19 -9.43
CA ARG A 70 1.71 21.37 -9.79
C ARG A 70 3.10 21.00 -10.31
N PHE A 71 3.70 19.91 -9.82
CA PHE A 71 5.02 19.46 -10.21
C PHE A 71 5.21 17.96 -9.96
N CYS A 72 6.30 17.40 -10.49
CA CYS A 72 6.62 15.98 -10.32
C CYS A 72 7.07 15.70 -8.88
N MET A 73 6.14 15.22 -8.06
CA MET A 73 6.41 14.88 -6.67
C MET A 73 5.63 13.66 -6.20
N PHE A 74 6.16 13.02 -5.16
CA PHE A 74 5.50 11.91 -4.49
C PHE A 74 5.80 11.90 -2.99
N ASN A 75 4.96 11.23 -2.21
CA ASN A 75 5.22 10.95 -0.79
C ASN A 75 5.34 9.44 -0.61
N ASP A 76 6.47 8.96 -0.07
CA ASP A 76 6.74 7.52 -0.03
C ASP A 76 5.81 6.76 0.91
N ASP A 77 5.41 7.40 2.02
CA ASP A 77 4.54 6.80 3.05
C ASP A 77 3.06 6.76 2.64
N VAL A 78 2.59 7.81 1.94
CA VAL A 78 1.15 8.08 1.77
C VAL A 78 0.65 7.82 0.36
N GLN A 79 1.51 7.71 -0.66
CA GLN A 79 1.06 7.62 -2.05
C GLN A 79 0.24 6.36 -2.40
N VAL A 80 -0.02 5.51 -1.40
CA VAL A 80 -1.02 4.43 -1.40
C VAL A 80 -2.47 4.93 -1.24
N SER A 81 -2.72 6.10 -0.63
CA SER A 81 -3.98 6.33 0.13
C SER A 81 -4.84 7.53 -0.28
N THR A 82 -4.43 8.36 -1.25
CA THR A 82 -5.24 9.49 -1.76
C THR A 82 -5.67 9.30 -3.21
N TRP A 83 -6.42 8.23 -3.46
CA TRP A 83 -7.25 8.13 -4.65
C TRP A 83 -8.74 8.20 -4.26
N PRO A 84 -9.58 8.97 -4.98
CA PRO A 84 -11.00 9.10 -4.66
C PRO A 84 -11.69 7.73 -4.64
N ARG A 85 -12.75 7.57 -3.82
CA ARG A 85 -13.47 6.30 -3.50
C ARG A 85 -13.81 5.36 -4.67
N LYS A 86 -13.75 5.82 -5.93
CA LYS A 86 -13.78 4.97 -7.14
C LYS A 86 -12.54 4.07 -7.31
N LEU A 87 -11.49 4.31 -6.53
CA LEU A 87 -10.20 3.62 -6.54
C LEU A 87 -9.92 2.85 -5.25
N LEU A 88 -10.95 2.52 -4.48
CA LEU A 88 -10.81 1.56 -3.40
C LEU A 88 -10.42 0.17 -3.94
N LEU A 89 -10.81 -0.14 -5.19
CA LEU A 89 -10.29 -1.28 -5.94
C LEU A 89 -8.82 -1.11 -6.40
N LEU A 90 -8.33 0.12 -6.55
CA LEU A 90 -6.91 0.42 -6.79
C LEU A 90 -6.09 0.46 -5.50
N TRP A 91 -6.71 0.77 -4.35
CA TRP A 91 -6.07 0.74 -3.03
C TRP A 91 -5.53 -0.65 -2.68
N ILE A 92 -6.24 -1.69 -3.09
CA ILE A 92 -5.80 -3.10 -3.01
C ILE A 92 -4.61 -3.36 -3.94
N GLY A 93 -4.32 -2.48 -4.90
CA GLY A 93 -3.14 -2.56 -5.79
C GLY A 93 -2.04 -1.55 -5.45
N LEU A 94 -2.18 -0.77 -4.37
CA LEU A 94 -1.37 0.43 -4.12
C LEU A 94 -0.28 0.27 -3.08
N ASP A 95 -0.06 -0.92 -2.50
CA ASP A 95 1.28 -1.29 -2.01
C ASP A 95 2.20 -1.57 -3.22
N SER A 96 2.20 -0.70 -4.23
CA SER A 96 2.67 -0.97 -5.59
C SER A 96 4.17 -1.19 -5.67
N ARG A 97 4.94 -0.65 -4.72
CA ARG A 97 6.36 -0.98 -4.58
C ARG A 97 6.55 -2.40 -4.08
N THR A 98 5.90 -2.78 -2.98
CA THR A 98 5.97 -4.13 -2.40
C THR A 98 5.39 -5.16 -3.37
N ALA A 99 4.21 -4.91 -3.92
CA ALA A 99 3.53 -5.75 -4.89
C ALA A 99 4.27 -5.84 -6.22
N GLY A 100 4.82 -4.72 -6.70
CA GLY A 100 5.60 -4.67 -7.94
C GLY A 100 6.94 -5.41 -7.81
N VAL A 101 7.67 -5.21 -6.71
CA VAL A 101 8.92 -5.92 -6.43
C VAL A 101 8.65 -7.41 -6.18
N ALA A 102 7.59 -7.75 -5.44
CA ALA A 102 7.19 -9.14 -5.23
C ALA A 102 6.84 -9.82 -6.55
N LEU A 103 5.99 -9.21 -7.39
CA LEU A 103 5.64 -9.74 -8.71
C LEU A 103 6.87 -9.88 -9.61
N ALA A 104 7.77 -8.89 -9.62
CA ALA A 104 9.01 -8.97 -10.38
C ALA A 104 9.89 -10.13 -9.92
N GLY A 105 9.96 -10.37 -8.61
CA GLY A 105 10.61 -11.55 -8.02
C GLY A 105 9.97 -12.85 -8.48
N LEU A 106 8.63 -12.95 -8.39
CA LEU A 106 7.88 -14.14 -8.80
C LEU A 106 8.09 -14.46 -10.30
N LEU A 107 7.93 -13.49 -11.19
CA LEU A 107 8.19 -13.66 -12.62
C LEU A 107 9.67 -14.00 -12.90
N GLY A 108 10.59 -13.44 -12.12
CA GLY A 108 12.01 -13.77 -12.17
C GLY A 108 12.28 -15.23 -11.78
N THR A 109 11.60 -15.75 -10.76
CA THR A 109 11.74 -17.16 -10.34
C THR A 109 11.25 -18.14 -11.40
N VAL A 110 10.10 -17.87 -12.06
CA VAL A 110 9.62 -18.72 -13.16
C VAL A 110 10.62 -18.75 -14.31
N ARG A 111 11.19 -17.60 -14.68
CA ARG A 111 12.25 -17.54 -15.70
C ARG A 111 13.50 -18.31 -15.29
N ALA A 112 13.87 -18.25 -14.01
CA ALA A 112 15.05 -18.94 -13.49
C ALA A 112 14.89 -20.46 -13.42
N GLN A 113 13.66 -20.96 -13.24
CA GLN A 113 13.37 -22.39 -13.23
C GLN A 113 13.48 -23.04 -14.63
N GLY A 114 13.45 -22.23 -15.71
CA GLY A 114 13.51 -22.71 -17.10
C GLY A 114 12.18 -22.80 -17.87
N PRO A 115 10.98 -22.87 -17.26
CA PRO A 115 9.70 -22.75 -17.95
C PRO A 115 9.50 -21.40 -18.66
N SER A 116 8.52 -21.36 -19.59
CA SER A 116 8.11 -20.09 -20.22
C SER A 116 7.44 -19.20 -19.18
N LEU A 117 7.43 -17.89 -19.40
CA LEU A 117 6.57 -16.99 -18.63
C LEU A 117 5.10 -17.40 -18.73
N ASP A 118 4.70 -18.06 -19.82
CA ASP A 118 3.34 -18.58 -20.01
C ASP A 118 2.96 -19.65 -18.97
N ASP A 119 3.93 -20.21 -18.24
CA ASP A 119 3.68 -21.14 -17.14
C ASP A 119 3.37 -20.45 -15.80
N PHE A 120 3.57 -19.12 -15.72
CA PHE A 120 3.28 -18.35 -14.51
C PHE A 120 1.83 -18.55 -14.00
N PRO A 121 0.77 -18.49 -14.84
CA PRO A 121 -0.60 -18.78 -14.43
C PRO A 121 -0.86 -20.17 -13.83
N ASN A 122 0.03 -21.15 -14.06
CA ASN A 122 -0.14 -22.50 -13.55
C ASN A 122 0.32 -22.66 -12.09
N HIS A 123 1.12 -21.72 -11.60
CA HIS A 123 1.67 -21.72 -10.25
C HIS A 123 0.58 -21.41 -9.21
N LYS A 124 0.67 -22.06 -8.04
CA LYS A 124 -0.18 -21.76 -6.90
C LYS A 124 0.56 -20.77 -5.99
N ILE A 125 -0.03 -19.60 -5.78
CA ILE A 125 0.55 -18.53 -4.94
C ILE A 125 -0.22 -18.45 -3.63
N VAL A 126 0.50 -18.52 -2.53
CA VAL A 126 -0.06 -18.40 -1.17
C VAL A 126 0.59 -17.21 -0.48
N VAL A 127 -0.23 -16.20 -0.16
CA VAL A 127 0.19 -15.00 0.57
C VAL A 127 -0.17 -15.17 2.04
N VAL A 128 0.80 -14.95 2.92
CA VAL A 128 0.62 -15.03 4.38
C VAL A 128 0.57 -13.63 4.97
N GLY A 129 -0.56 -13.26 5.56
CA GLY A 129 -0.90 -11.96 6.13
C GLY A 129 -1.89 -11.19 5.25
N ALA A 130 -3.10 -10.92 5.76
CA ALA A 130 -4.14 -10.15 5.06
C ALA A 130 -4.07 -8.63 5.34
N GLY A 131 -2.86 -8.12 5.63
CA GLY A 131 -2.60 -6.69 5.70
C GLY A 131 -2.52 -6.02 4.31
N SER A 132 -2.30 -4.71 4.28
CA SER A 132 -2.23 -3.94 3.02
C SER A 132 -1.21 -4.52 2.02
N ALA A 133 -0.05 -4.93 2.50
CA ALA A 133 1.02 -5.47 1.67
C ALA A 133 0.65 -6.83 1.05
N GLY A 134 0.10 -7.74 1.86
CA GLY A 134 -0.31 -9.06 1.38
C GLY A 134 -1.47 -8.99 0.38
N LEU A 135 -2.47 -8.15 0.66
CA LEU A 135 -3.55 -7.86 -0.28
C LEU A 135 -3.04 -7.19 -1.57
N GLY A 136 -2.06 -6.30 -1.43
CA GLY A 136 -1.30 -5.66 -2.51
C GLY A 136 -0.67 -6.66 -3.48
N VAL A 137 0.14 -7.57 -2.94
CA VAL A 137 0.83 -8.61 -3.70
C VAL A 137 -0.18 -9.53 -4.39
N LEU A 138 -1.19 -10.02 -3.67
CA LEU A 138 -2.20 -10.91 -4.20
C LEU A 138 -3.01 -10.27 -5.34
N SER A 139 -3.39 -9.00 -5.18
CA SER A 139 -4.10 -8.25 -6.23
C SER A 139 -3.25 -8.09 -7.49
N MET A 140 -1.96 -7.80 -7.32
CA MET A 140 -1.03 -7.61 -8.44
C MET A 140 -0.76 -8.94 -9.17
N ASP A 141 -0.64 -10.05 -8.45
CA ASP A 141 -0.52 -11.39 -9.02
C ASP A 141 -1.76 -11.75 -9.85
N VAL A 142 -2.96 -11.60 -9.28
CA VAL A 142 -4.22 -11.83 -9.99
C VAL A 142 -4.30 -10.99 -11.25
N GLN A 143 -3.95 -9.69 -11.20
CA GLN A 143 -3.93 -8.83 -12.37
C GLN A 143 -2.93 -9.29 -13.43
N ALA A 144 -1.75 -9.76 -13.02
CA ALA A 144 -0.75 -10.30 -13.94
C ALA A 144 -1.27 -11.56 -14.64
N VAL A 145 -1.84 -12.52 -13.89
CA VAL A 145 -2.43 -13.74 -14.46
C VAL A 145 -3.54 -13.40 -15.45
N VAL A 146 -4.46 -12.48 -15.10
CA VAL A 146 -5.54 -12.07 -16.01
C VAL A 146 -5.01 -11.41 -17.28
N ARG A 147 -3.94 -10.61 -17.18
CA ARG A 147 -3.32 -10.00 -18.37
C ARG A 147 -2.68 -11.03 -19.29
N MET A 148 -2.16 -12.13 -18.73
CA MET A 148 -1.49 -13.19 -19.49
C MET A 148 -2.47 -14.18 -20.11
N THR A 149 -3.54 -14.56 -19.39
CA THR A 149 -4.49 -15.59 -19.83
C THR A 149 -5.77 -15.04 -20.43
N GLY A 150 -6.11 -13.78 -20.14
CA GLY A 150 -7.43 -13.22 -20.43
C GLY A 150 -8.56 -13.80 -19.55
N ASN A 151 -8.25 -14.65 -18.57
CA ASN A 151 -9.23 -15.38 -17.76
C ASN A 151 -9.07 -15.10 -16.25
N ALA A 152 -10.08 -14.45 -15.66
CA ALA A 152 -10.14 -14.14 -14.23
C ALA A 152 -10.39 -15.36 -13.33
N GLU A 153 -11.03 -16.41 -13.85
CA GLU A 153 -11.32 -17.62 -13.08
C GLU A 153 -10.05 -18.41 -12.78
N THR A 154 -9.13 -18.49 -13.74
CA THR A 154 -7.82 -19.13 -13.56
C THR A 154 -7.04 -18.46 -12.43
N ALA A 155 -7.08 -17.13 -12.36
CA ALA A 155 -6.41 -16.38 -11.29
C ALA A 155 -7.03 -16.67 -9.92
N ALA A 156 -8.37 -16.75 -9.83
CA ALA A 156 -9.09 -17.01 -8.58
C ALA A 156 -8.82 -18.41 -8.00
N GLN A 157 -8.65 -19.43 -8.84
CA GLN A 157 -8.42 -20.81 -8.40
C GLN A 157 -7.00 -21.09 -7.88
N LYS A 158 -6.05 -20.20 -8.18
CA LYS A 158 -4.61 -20.43 -7.96
C LYS A 158 -3.98 -19.47 -6.94
N ASN A 159 -4.73 -18.46 -6.49
CA ASN A 159 -4.28 -17.44 -5.56
C ASN A 159 -4.97 -17.58 -4.21
N PHE A 160 -4.18 -17.67 -3.14
CA PHE A 160 -4.66 -17.95 -1.79
C PHE A 160 -4.13 -16.90 -0.81
N LEU A 161 -4.98 -16.50 0.14
CA LEU A 161 -4.61 -15.66 1.26
C LEU A 161 -4.83 -16.40 2.58
N LEU A 162 -3.82 -16.38 3.44
CA LEU A 162 -3.84 -16.93 4.80
C LEU A 162 -3.61 -15.80 5.79
N ASP A 163 -4.42 -15.72 6.84
CA ASP A 163 -4.19 -14.78 7.94
C ASP A 163 -4.43 -15.45 9.29
N LYS A 164 -3.90 -14.85 10.36
CA LYS A 164 -3.97 -15.37 11.73
C LYS A 164 -5.39 -15.69 12.21
N ASP A 165 -6.40 -15.00 11.64
CA ASP A 165 -7.81 -15.15 11.99
C ASP A 165 -8.67 -15.74 10.83
N VAL A 166 -8.08 -16.05 9.66
CA VAL A 166 -8.81 -16.51 8.46
C VAL A 166 -8.11 -17.71 7.83
N GLN A 167 -8.72 -18.88 7.98
CA GLN A 167 -8.33 -20.11 7.29
C GLN A 167 -8.94 -20.11 5.88
N PHE A 168 -8.09 -19.80 4.89
CA PHE A 168 -8.31 -19.94 3.45
C PHE A 168 -9.44 -19.10 2.83
N CYS A 169 -9.07 -18.08 2.06
CA CYS A 169 -9.96 -17.43 1.09
C CYS A 169 -9.54 -17.77 -0.34
N THR A 170 -10.39 -18.52 -1.05
CA THR A 170 -10.19 -18.97 -2.45
C THR A 170 -11.10 -18.24 -3.45
N SER A 171 -11.91 -17.27 -3.01
CA SER A 171 -12.87 -16.62 -3.91
C SER A 171 -12.98 -15.11 -3.69
N PHE A 172 -13.23 -14.42 -4.79
CA PHE A 172 -13.52 -13.00 -4.89
C PHE A 172 -14.69 -12.54 -3.98
N LEU A 173 -15.59 -13.46 -3.58
CA LEU A 173 -16.66 -13.18 -2.63
C LEU A 173 -16.18 -13.06 -1.17
N ALA A 174 -15.15 -13.81 -0.78
CA ALA A 174 -14.58 -13.70 0.56
C ALA A 174 -13.77 -12.39 0.72
N PHE A 175 -13.17 -11.93 -0.38
CA PHE A 175 -12.59 -10.59 -0.49
C PHE A 175 -13.62 -9.49 -0.22
N PHE A 176 -14.82 -9.60 -0.81
CA PHE A 176 -15.92 -8.67 -0.56
C PHE A 176 -16.42 -8.72 0.89
N PHE A 177 -16.51 -9.91 1.49
CA PHE A 177 -16.99 -10.08 2.86
C PHE A 177 -16.02 -9.54 3.92
N LEU A 178 -14.72 -9.82 3.81
CA LEU A 178 -13.70 -9.28 4.74
C LEU A 178 -13.55 -7.76 4.60
N PHE A 179 -13.68 -7.26 3.38
CA PHE A 179 -13.72 -5.83 3.08
C PHE A 179 -14.93 -5.14 3.74
N VAL A 180 -16.12 -5.74 3.68
CA VAL A 180 -17.32 -5.25 4.36
C VAL A 180 -17.21 -5.40 5.89
N GLN A 181 -16.60 -6.47 6.41
CA GLN A 181 -16.40 -6.69 7.84
C GLN A 181 -15.44 -5.66 8.47
N SER A 182 -14.39 -5.25 7.76
CA SER A 182 -13.48 -4.17 8.18
C SER A 182 -14.18 -2.80 8.21
N LEU A 183 -15.11 -2.55 7.28
CA LEU A 183 -15.96 -1.34 7.27
C LEU A 183 -17.06 -1.36 8.37
N LEU A 184 -17.53 -2.54 8.78
CA LEU A 184 -18.61 -2.71 9.76
C LEU A 184 -18.14 -2.75 11.22
N TRP A 185 -16.87 -2.48 11.53
CA TRP A 185 -16.39 -2.32 12.92
C TRP A 185 -17.05 -1.14 13.68
N SER A 186 -17.95 -0.37 13.04
CA SER A 186 -18.85 0.58 13.71
C SER A 186 -20.29 0.10 13.92
N PHE A 187 -20.71 -1.08 13.44
CA PHE A 187 -22.05 -1.61 13.71
C PHE A 187 -22.09 -3.12 13.95
N ARG A 188 -22.47 -3.43 15.19
CA ARG A 188 -22.75 -4.76 15.75
C ARG A 188 -23.95 -5.39 15.05
N TYR A 189 -23.75 -6.28 14.08
CA TYR A 189 -24.64 -7.38 13.65
C TYR A 189 -24.09 -7.96 12.32
N VAL A 190 -23.67 -9.23 12.29
CA VAL A 190 -24.08 -10.26 11.31
C VAL A 190 -23.47 -11.59 11.80
N LYS A 191 -24.34 -12.51 12.20
CA LYS A 191 -24.04 -13.88 12.60
C LYS A 191 -24.46 -14.78 11.42
N SER A 192 -23.66 -15.81 11.15
CA SER A 192 -23.94 -16.96 10.27
C SER A 192 -23.96 -16.72 8.76
N PHE A 193 -22.87 -17.10 8.09
CA PHE A 193 -22.90 -18.05 6.97
C PHE A 193 -21.46 -18.46 6.63
N LEU A 194 -21.08 -19.70 6.96
CA LEU A 194 -19.77 -20.27 6.66
C LEU A 194 -19.99 -21.76 6.38
N LEU A 195 -20.27 -22.07 5.12
CA LEU A 195 -20.25 -23.44 4.59
C LEU A 195 -19.75 -23.37 3.15
N CYS A 196 -18.47 -23.65 2.97
CA CYS A 196 -17.97 -24.34 1.79
C CYS A 196 -16.85 -25.26 2.29
N THR A 197 -17.29 -26.34 2.95
CA THR A 197 -16.50 -27.55 3.14
C THR A 197 -16.51 -28.30 1.82
N GLU A 198 -15.42 -28.22 1.08
CA GLU A 198 -14.93 -29.39 0.35
C GLU A 198 -13.48 -29.57 0.81
N ASP A 199 -13.27 -30.69 1.52
CA ASP A 199 -11.98 -31.12 2.02
C ASP A 199 -10.98 -31.20 0.85
N VAL A 200 -10.03 -30.29 0.82
CA VAL A 200 -8.84 -30.44 -0.03
C VAL A 200 -7.83 -31.25 0.77
N ASP A 201 -7.92 -32.57 0.64
CA ASP A 201 -6.90 -33.49 1.13
C ASP A 201 -5.56 -33.19 0.45
N PHE A 202 -4.62 -32.66 1.22
CA PHE A 202 -3.24 -32.42 0.82
C PHE A 202 -2.34 -33.58 1.26
N MET A 203 -2.60 -34.81 0.81
CA MET A 203 -1.60 -35.89 0.72
C MET A 203 -2.08 -36.98 -0.25
N ASN A 204 -1.66 -36.87 -1.52
CA ASN A 204 -1.12 -37.94 -2.37
C ASN A 204 -0.71 -37.38 -3.73
#